data_AF-A0A0N7H2H4-F1
#
_entry.id   AF-A0A0N7H2H4-F1
#
_cell.length_a   1.000
_cell.length_b   1.000
_cell.length_c   1.000
_cell.angle_alpha   90.00
_cell.angle_beta   90.00
_cell.angle_gamma   90.00
#
_symmetry.space_group_name_H-M   'P 1'
#
loop_
_entity.id
_entity.type
_entity.pdbx_description
1 polymer ?
#
loop_
_entity_poly.entity_id
_entity_poly.type
_entity_poly.pdbx_seq_one_letter_code
_entity_poly.pdbx_strand_id
1 'polypeptide(L)'
;MEKQHALNIALVGDHDPHITAHRAIPRALELAGTQTGHALRLQWLATPLITDNAVLEDFDGVWCVPGSPYQNEAGALQAIRFAREQRRPFLGTCGGFQHAVLEYARHVMGWVDAVHGETSPEAERALLTPLSCALVETIDSLQLEAGSLIAKAYGRQTAFEGYHCRFGVNPDFEKDLLSQRLHAVARDSAGDLRAVELQDHPFFVATLFQPERAALEGRVPPLVRAFVEVCARKMS
;
A
#
# COMPACT_ATOMS: atom_id res chain seq x y z
N MET A 1 2.01 -33.45 12.50
CA MET A 1 2.38 -32.04 12.25
C MET A 1 2.30 -31.81 10.76
N GLU A 2 1.21 -31.22 10.28
CA GLU A 2 1.20 -30.69 8.91
C GLU A 2 2.32 -29.64 8.81
N LYS A 3 3.18 -29.76 7.80
CA LYS A 3 4.17 -28.71 7.50
C LYS A 3 3.37 -27.47 7.11
N GLN A 4 3.34 -26.46 7.97
CA GLN A 4 2.75 -25.17 7.65
C GLN A 4 3.51 -24.61 6.44
N HIS A 5 2.82 -24.46 5.30
CA HIS A 5 3.40 -23.86 4.11
C HIS A 5 3.79 -22.41 4.44
N ALA A 6 4.97 -21.97 3.96
CA ALA A 6 5.38 -20.59 4.15
C ALA A 6 4.51 -19.69 3.27
N LEU A 7 4.05 -18.56 3.80
CA LEU A 7 3.27 -17.59 3.02
C LEU A 7 4.19 -16.87 2.04
N ASN A 8 3.87 -16.91 0.76
CA ASN A 8 4.62 -16.22 -0.28
C ASN A 8 4.09 -14.79 -0.39
N ILE A 9 4.95 -13.80 -0.12
CA ILE A 9 4.62 -12.38 -0.20
C ILE A 9 5.41 -11.73 -1.34
N ALA A 10 4.70 -11.13 -2.28
CA ALA A 10 5.28 -10.34 -3.36
C ALA A 10 5.55 -8.92 -2.89
N LEU A 11 6.79 -8.47 -2.98
CA LEU A 11 7.20 -7.08 -2.74
C LEU A 11 7.39 -6.40 -4.11
N VAL A 12 6.34 -5.72 -4.57
CA VAL A 12 6.30 -5.08 -5.88
C VAL A 12 6.92 -3.70 -5.81
N GLY A 13 8.06 -3.53 -6.47
CA GLY A 13 8.82 -2.29 -6.52
C GLY A 13 10.28 -2.53 -6.90
N ASP A 14 10.95 -1.47 -7.34
CA ASP A 14 12.33 -1.55 -7.81
C ASP A 14 13.28 -1.44 -6.62
N HIS A 15 13.66 -2.61 -6.08
CA HIS A 15 14.43 -2.70 -4.84
C HIS A 15 15.72 -1.87 -4.88
N ASP A 16 15.86 -1.03 -3.86
CA ASP A 16 17.02 -0.15 -3.63
C ASP A 16 17.36 -0.16 -2.12
N PRO A 17 18.53 -0.67 -1.72
CA PRO A 17 18.94 -0.72 -0.32
C PRO A 17 19.19 0.67 0.31
N HIS A 18 19.31 1.74 -0.48
CA HIS A 18 19.44 3.10 0.04
C HIS A 18 18.10 3.66 0.54
N ILE A 19 16.97 3.15 0.06
CA ILE A 19 15.64 3.53 0.52
C ILE A 19 15.38 2.91 1.91
N THR A 20 15.13 3.75 2.91
CA THR A 20 14.91 3.31 4.30
C THR A 20 13.74 2.33 4.43
N ALA A 21 12.65 2.56 3.70
CA ALA A 21 11.51 1.65 3.68
C ALA A 21 11.88 0.25 3.16
N HIS A 22 12.70 0.14 2.11
CA HIS A 22 13.14 -1.15 1.56
C HIS A 22 13.97 -1.96 2.55
N ARG A 23 14.76 -1.29 3.40
CA ARG A 23 15.46 -1.95 4.51
C ARG A 23 14.50 -2.35 5.64
N ALA A 24 13.45 -1.58 5.87
CA ALA A 24 12.49 -1.81 6.95
C ALA A 24 11.48 -2.92 6.64
N ILE A 25 11.04 -3.07 5.38
CA ILE A 25 10.00 -4.03 4.95
C ILE A 25 10.34 -5.49 5.32
N PRO A 26 11.52 -6.03 4.99
CA PRO A 26 11.86 -7.41 5.37
C PRO A 26 11.82 -7.61 6.89
N ARG A 27 12.30 -6.62 7.67
CA ARG A 27 12.27 -6.66 9.13
C ARG A 27 10.85 -6.57 9.68
N ALA A 28 9.99 -5.74 9.09
CA ALA A 28 8.59 -5.62 9.45
C ALA A 28 7.83 -6.95 9.26
N LEU A 29 8.07 -7.62 8.13
CA LEU A 29 7.48 -8.91 7.82
C LEU A 29 8.05 -10.02 8.70
N GLU A 30 9.35 -10.03 8.99
CA GLU A 30 9.95 -10.97 9.94
C GLU A 30 9.31 -10.87 11.34
N LEU A 31 9.17 -9.64 11.86
CA LEU A 31 8.53 -9.37 13.15
C LEU A 31 7.06 -9.80 13.15
N ALA A 32 6.31 -9.45 12.10
CA ALA A 32 4.91 -9.82 11.95
C ALA A 32 4.73 -11.35 11.82
N GLY A 33 5.56 -12.01 11.02
CA GLY A 33 5.55 -13.48 10.85
C GLY A 33 5.85 -14.20 12.17
N THR A 34 6.84 -13.71 12.92
CA THR A 34 7.16 -14.24 14.26
C THR A 34 5.99 -14.10 15.22
N GLN A 35 5.38 -12.90 15.27
CA GLN A 35 4.27 -12.63 16.19
C GLN A 35 3.00 -13.42 15.85
N THR A 36 2.75 -13.65 14.55
CA THR A 36 1.57 -14.38 14.06
C THR A 36 1.79 -15.89 13.98
N GLY A 37 3.03 -16.36 14.13
CA GLY A 37 3.37 -17.79 14.02
C GLY A 37 3.34 -18.31 12.58
N HIS A 38 3.60 -17.43 11.60
CA HIS A 38 3.63 -17.80 10.17
C HIS A 38 5.03 -17.62 9.59
N ALA A 39 5.55 -18.69 8.96
CA ALA A 39 6.75 -18.59 8.15
C ALA A 39 6.44 -17.81 6.87
N LEU A 40 7.29 -16.84 6.51
CA LEU A 40 7.12 -16.01 5.32
C LEU A 40 8.25 -16.25 4.34
N ARG A 41 7.92 -16.32 3.05
CA ARG A 41 8.86 -16.25 1.94
C ARG A 41 8.62 -14.93 1.21
N LEU A 42 9.63 -14.07 1.21
CA LEU A 42 9.55 -12.76 0.59
C LEU A 42 10.23 -12.80 -0.77
N GLN A 43 9.58 -12.26 -1.79
CA GLN A 43 10.17 -12.11 -3.11
C GLN A 43 9.99 -10.68 -3.60
N TRP A 44 11.11 -10.01 -3.86
CA TRP A 44 11.11 -8.73 -4.57
C TRP A 44 10.80 -8.96 -6.04
N LEU A 45 9.81 -8.23 -6.55
CA LEU A 45 9.42 -8.21 -7.95
C LEU A 45 9.63 -6.80 -8.49
N ALA A 46 10.72 -6.62 -9.24
CA ALA A 46 10.98 -5.38 -9.95
C ALA A 46 9.87 -5.13 -10.97
N THR A 47 9.42 -3.89 -11.08
CA THR A 47 8.24 -3.54 -11.88
C THR A 47 8.38 -3.88 -13.37
N PRO A 48 9.58 -3.86 -14.00
CA PRO A 48 9.73 -4.30 -15.39
C PRO A 48 9.50 -5.80 -15.63
N LEU A 49 9.56 -6.64 -14.58
CA LEU A 49 9.40 -8.09 -14.70
C LEU A 49 7.94 -8.54 -14.64
N ILE A 50 7.02 -7.62 -14.33
CA ILE A 50 5.59 -7.91 -14.18
C ILE A 50 4.92 -7.65 -15.53
N THR A 51 4.95 -8.65 -16.40
CA THR A 51 4.42 -8.57 -17.78
C THR A 51 3.06 -9.21 -17.96
N ASP A 52 2.70 -10.16 -17.09
CA ASP A 52 1.38 -10.78 -17.03
C ASP A 52 1.03 -11.20 -15.57
N ASN A 53 -0.17 -11.72 -15.37
CA ASN A 53 -0.66 -12.13 -14.05
C ASN A 53 -0.02 -13.43 -13.54
N ALA A 54 0.56 -14.27 -14.41
CA ALA A 54 1.09 -15.58 -14.01
C ALA A 54 2.27 -15.43 -13.04
N VAL A 55 3.02 -14.34 -13.14
CA VAL A 55 4.09 -13.98 -12.20
C VAL A 55 3.57 -13.79 -10.76
N LEU A 56 2.28 -13.54 -10.56
CA LEU A 56 1.68 -13.20 -9.27
C LEU A 56 0.80 -14.33 -8.68
N GLU A 57 0.53 -15.39 -9.43
CA GLU A 57 -0.46 -16.43 -9.06
C GLU A 57 -0.09 -17.20 -7.78
N ASP A 58 1.19 -17.45 -7.55
CA ASP A 58 1.69 -18.24 -6.41
C ASP A 58 1.84 -17.43 -5.11
N PHE A 59 1.43 -16.15 -5.10
CA PHE A 59 1.56 -15.27 -3.94
C PHE A 59 0.27 -15.20 -3.11
N ASP A 60 0.44 -15.37 -1.80
CA ASP A 60 -0.63 -15.26 -0.80
C ASP A 60 -0.99 -13.80 -0.49
N GLY A 61 -0.09 -12.87 -0.79
CA GLY A 61 -0.31 -11.44 -0.63
C GLY A 61 0.65 -10.58 -1.46
N VAL A 62 0.20 -9.38 -1.81
CA VAL A 62 0.95 -8.42 -2.62
C VAL A 62 1.16 -7.13 -1.82
N TRP A 63 2.41 -6.71 -1.68
CA TRP A 63 2.76 -5.41 -1.13
C TRP A 63 3.41 -4.55 -2.22
N CYS A 64 2.73 -3.50 -2.67
CA CYS A 64 3.33 -2.47 -3.52
C CYS A 64 4.07 -1.44 -2.65
N VAL A 65 5.40 -1.44 -2.74
CA VAL A 65 6.29 -0.79 -1.77
C VAL A 65 6.58 0.67 -2.13
N PRO A 66 7.18 1.49 -1.24
CA PRO A 66 7.62 2.83 -1.60
C PRO A 66 8.70 2.83 -2.70
N GLY A 67 9.05 4.01 -3.24
CA GLY A 67 10.08 4.14 -4.29
C GLY A 67 9.55 4.57 -5.66
N SER A 68 8.42 5.28 -5.71
CA SER A 68 8.02 6.04 -6.90
C SER A 68 9.09 7.09 -7.26
N PRO A 69 9.33 7.38 -8.56
CA PRO A 69 8.70 6.76 -9.72
C PRO A 69 9.24 5.36 -9.97
N TYR A 70 8.34 4.41 -10.25
CA TYR A 70 8.74 3.06 -10.64
C TYR A 70 9.35 3.05 -12.05
N GLN A 71 10.29 2.14 -12.30
CA GLN A 71 10.90 1.93 -13.61
C GLN A 71 9.86 1.56 -14.67
N ASN A 72 8.82 0.81 -14.27
CA ASN A 72 7.68 0.48 -15.12
C ASN A 72 6.35 0.66 -14.35
N GLU A 73 5.72 1.83 -14.50
CA GLU A 73 4.40 2.13 -13.91
C GLU A 73 3.35 1.06 -14.28
N ALA A 74 3.32 0.61 -15.54
CA ALA A 74 2.33 -0.37 -16.01
C ALA A 74 2.44 -1.69 -15.26
N GLY A 75 3.66 -2.15 -14.96
CA GLY A 75 3.89 -3.37 -14.16
C GLY A 75 3.40 -3.23 -12.73
N ALA A 76 3.62 -2.07 -12.09
CA ALA A 76 3.08 -1.78 -10.77
C ALA A 76 1.55 -1.78 -10.76
N LEU A 77 0.92 -1.06 -11.71
CA LEU A 77 -0.54 -1.02 -11.84
C LEU A 77 -1.13 -2.40 -12.12
N GLN A 78 -0.45 -3.23 -12.91
CA GLN A 78 -0.89 -4.60 -13.17
C GLN A 78 -0.90 -5.46 -11.90
N ALA A 79 0.12 -5.35 -11.05
CA ALA A 79 0.15 -6.10 -9.80
C ALA A 79 -0.93 -5.67 -8.81
N ILE A 80 -1.18 -4.36 -8.73
CA ILE A 80 -2.26 -3.82 -7.90
C ILE A 80 -3.62 -4.29 -8.41
N ARG A 81 -3.83 -4.21 -9.73
CA ARG A 81 -5.04 -4.70 -10.40
C ARG A 81 -5.27 -6.17 -10.16
N PHE A 82 -4.23 -7.00 -10.31
CA PHE A 82 -4.29 -8.43 -10.02
C PHE A 82 -4.75 -8.66 -8.59
N ALA A 83 -4.14 -7.98 -7.62
CA ALA A 83 -4.51 -8.14 -6.22
C ALA A 83 -5.99 -7.75 -6.00
N ARG A 84 -6.43 -6.61 -6.55
CA ARG A 84 -7.81 -6.13 -6.47
C ARG A 84 -8.81 -7.14 -7.06
N GLU A 85 -8.57 -7.59 -8.29
CA GLU A 85 -9.52 -8.42 -9.05
C GLU A 85 -9.53 -9.87 -8.58
N GLN A 86 -8.36 -10.43 -8.27
CA GLN A 86 -8.23 -11.77 -7.72
C GLN A 86 -8.50 -11.81 -6.22
N ARG A 87 -8.86 -10.68 -5.59
CA ARG A 87 -9.11 -10.57 -4.15
C ARG A 87 -7.90 -10.96 -3.30
N ARG A 88 -6.67 -10.85 -3.82
CA ARG A 88 -5.45 -11.15 -3.04
C ARG A 88 -5.22 -10.05 -2.03
N PRO A 89 -4.93 -10.38 -0.75
CA PRO A 89 -4.55 -9.38 0.24
C PRO A 89 -3.51 -8.41 -0.32
N PHE A 90 -3.81 -7.11 -0.20
CA PHE A 90 -3.02 -6.04 -0.78
C PHE A 90 -2.65 -4.99 0.27
N LEU A 91 -1.38 -4.62 0.30
CA LEU A 91 -0.87 -3.48 1.04
C LEU A 91 -0.10 -2.54 0.08
N GLY A 92 -0.46 -1.27 0.02
CA GLY A 92 0.29 -0.25 -0.73
C GLY A 92 0.82 0.84 0.21
N THR A 93 2.13 1.07 0.27
CA THR A 93 2.69 2.14 1.14
C THR A 93 3.41 3.22 0.32
N CYS A 94 3.16 4.49 0.63
CA CYS A 94 3.67 5.67 -0.07
C CYS A 94 3.46 5.61 -1.61
N GLY A 95 4.50 5.21 -2.36
CA GLY A 95 4.42 4.96 -3.81
C GLY A 95 3.33 3.94 -4.16
N GLY A 96 3.19 2.88 -3.37
CA GLY A 96 2.14 1.89 -3.58
C GLY A 96 0.73 2.43 -3.33
N PHE A 97 0.58 3.42 -2.42
CA PHE A 97 -0.69 4.13 -2.26
C PHE A 97 -1.02 5.00 -3.46
N GLN A 98 -0.05 5.79 -3.93
CA GLN A 98 -0.19 6.65 -5.10
C GLN A 98 -0.60 5.85 -6.34
N HIS A 99 0.00 4.68 -6.53
CA HIS A 99 -0.31 3.82 -7.67
C HIS A 99 -1.60 3.01 -7.46
N ALA A 100 -2.02 2.75 -6.22
CA ALA A 100 -3.29 2.09 -5.96
C ALA A 100 -4.49 2.96 -6.30
N VAL A 101 -4.43 4.25 -5.95
CA VAL A 101 -5.47 5.20 -6.35
C VAL A 101 -5.45 5.45 -7.87
N LEU A 102 -4.27 5.44 -8.49
CA LEU A 102 -4.12 5.56 -9.95
C LEU A 102 -4.69 4.34 -10.69
N GLU A 103 -4.43 3.13 -10.19
CA GLU A 103 -4.99 1.88 -10.73
C GLU A 103 -6.51 1.92 -10.69
N TYR A 104 -7.07 2.29 -9.53
CA TYR A 104 -8.51 2.37 -9.33
C TYR A 104 -9.16 3.41 -10.26
N ALA A 105 -8.58 4.60 -10.35
CA ALA A 105 -9.05 5.65 -11.26
C ALA A 105 -9.10 5.17 -12.71
N ARG A 106 -8.02 4.56 -13.21
CA ARG A 106 -7.94 4.11 -14.60
C ARG A 106 -8.86 2.93 -14.90
N HIS A 107 -8.93 1.94 -14.01
CA HIS A 107 -9.55 0.64 -14.33
C HIS A 107 -10.95 0.43 -13.75
N VAL A 108 -11.31 1.15 -12.68
CA VAL A 108 -12.65 1.07 -12.08
C VAL A 108 -13.49 2.28 -12.48
N MET A 109 -12.91 3.48 -12.46
CA MET A 109 -13.64 4.71 -12.81
C MET A 109 -13.58 5.06 -14.31
N GLY A 110 -12.71 4.39 -15.07
CA GLY A 110 -12.53 4.64 -16.50
C GLY A 110 -11.78 5.94 -16.82
N TRP A 111 -11.07 6.54 -15.86
CA TRP A 111 -10.23 7.72 -16.05
C TRP A 111 -8.89 7.31 -16.68
N VAL A 112 -8.95 6.82 -17.92
CA VAL A 112 -7.79 6.26 -18.64
C VAL A 112 -6.67 7.28 -18.85
N ASP A 113 -7.00 8.57 -18.82
CA ASP A 113 -6.10 9.73 -18.95
C ASP A 113 -5.48 10.18 -17.61
N ALA A 114 -5.89 9.61 -16.47
CA ALA A 114 -5.31 9.93 -15.18
C ALA A 114 -3.81 9.57 -15.16
N VAL A 115 -2.95 10.45 -14.67
CA VAL A 115 -1.50 10.22 -14.58
C VAL A 115 -0.93 10.65 -13.23
N HIS A 116 0.26 10.15 -12.92
CA HIS A 116 1.04 10.62 -11.77
C HIS A 116 1.76 11.94 -12.11
N GLY A 117 1.52 13.00 -11.35
CA GLY A 117 2.09 14.32 -11.61
C GLY A 117 3.62 14.39 -11.43
N GLU A 118 4.24 13.40 -10.80
CA GLU A 118 5.72 13.27 -10.74
C GLU A 118 6.33 13.06 -12.13
N THR A 119 5.64 12.36 -13.02
CA THR A 119 6.11 12.08 -14.39
C THR A 119 5.40 12.93 -15.44
N SER A 120 4.24 13.49 -15.11
CA SER A 120 3.42 14.30 -16.03
C SER A 120 2.77 15.49 -15.31
N PRO A 121 3.57 16.49 -14.87
CA PRO A 121 3.09 17.59 -14.02
C PRO A 121 2.09 18.53 -14.70
N GLU A 122 2.09 18.60 -16.03
CA GLU A 122 1.22 19.49 -16.82
C GLU A 122 -0.06 18.81 -17.32
N ALA A 123 -0.28 17.55 -16.94
CA ALA A 123 -1.45 16.81 -17.39
C ALA A 123 -2.73 17.36 -16.77
N GLU A 124 -3.79 17.49 -17.59
CA GLU A 124 -5.12 17.94 -17.15
C GLU A 124 -5.64 17.09 -15.99
N ARG A 125 -5.41 15.78 -16.05
CA ARG A 125 -5.75 14.82 -14.98
C ARG A 125 -4.51 14.28 -14.27
N ALA A 126 -3.66 15.17 -13.77
CA ALA A 126 -2.64 14.83 -12.78
C ALA A 126 -3.32 14.45 -11.46
N LEU A 127 -3.62 13.15 -11.30
CA LEU A 127 -4.35 12.62 -10.14
C LEU A 127 -3.51 12.69 -8.86
N LEU A 128 -2.20 12.57 -9.00
CA LEU A 128 -1.25 12.71 -7.89
C LEU A 128 -0.45 13.98 -8.10
N THR A 129 -0.47 14.89 -7.13
CA THR A 129 0.24 16.18 -7.20
C THR A 129 1.19 16.35 -6.02
N PRO A 130 2.21 17.23 -6.11
CA PRO A 130 3.06 17.53 -4.99
C PRO A 130 2.25 17.95 -3.76
N LEU A 131 2.57 17.39 -2.60
CA LEU A 131 2.00 17.83 -1.33
C LEU A 131 2.48 19.25 -1.04
N SER A 132 1.57 20.11 -0.58
CA SER A 132 1.88 21.49 -0.16
C SER A 132 2.94 21.54 0.95
N CYS A 133 2.95 20.52 1.82
CA CYS A 133 4.02 20.26 2.78
C CYS A 133 4.56 18.84 2.53
N ALA A 134 5.80 18.75 2.06
CA ALA A 134 6.45 17.44 1.89
C ALA A 134 6.62 16.78 3.26
N LEU A 135 5.97 15.63 3.47
CA LEU A 135 6.04 14.87 4.71
C LEU A 135 7.27 13.95 4.65
N VAL A 136 8.45 14.54 4.84
CA VAL A 136 9.74 13.85 4.81
C VAL A 136 10.27 13.73 6.24
N GLU A 137 10.34 12.51 6.75
CA GLU A 137 10.78 12.17 8.11
C GLU A 137 9.93 12.81 9.23
N THR A 138 8.69 13.17 8.90
CA THR A 138 7.71 13.68 9.86
C THR A 138 6.95 12.53 10.52
N ILE A 139 6.65 12.67 11.81
CA ILE A 139 5.64 11.87 12.49
C ILE A 139 4.43 12.77 12.70
N ASP A 140 3.27 12.36 12.23
CA ASP A 140 2.03 13.11 12.42
C ASP A 140 0.93 12.23 13.00
N SER A 141 -0.02 12.86 13.67
CA SER A 141 -1.24 12.25 14.18
C SER A 141 -2.19 11.93 13.03
N LEU A 142 -2.78 10.74 13.09
CA LEU A 142 -3.74 10.22 12.14
C LEU A 142 -5.05 9.97 12.87
N GLN A 143 -6.16 10.45 12.30
CA GLN A 143 -7.50 10.01 12.67
C GLN A 143 -7.90 8.85 11.75
N LEU A 144 -8.20 7.70 12.36
CA LEU A 144 -8.55 6.46 11.69
C LEU A 144 -10.07 6.26 11.78
N GLU A 145 -10.69 5.91 10.65
CA GLU A 145 -12.13 5.72 10.59
C GLU A 145 -12.57 4.50 11.41
N ALA A 146 -13.56 4.69 12.26
CA ALA A 146 -14.10 3.64 13.10
C ALA A 146 -14.60 2.45 12.26
N GLY A 147 -14.15 1.24 12.60
CA GLY A 147 -14.56 0.02 11.90
C GLY A 147 -13.77 -0.32 10.64
N SER A 148 -12.89 0.57 10.17
CA SER A 148 -11.93 0.30 9.08
C SER A 148 -10.96 -0.84 9.44
N LEU A 149 -10.35 -1.47 8.43
CA LEU A 149 -9.29 -2.47 8.64
C LEU A 149 -8.09 -1.85 9.36
N ILE A 150 -7.72 -0.61 9.03
CA ILE A 150 -6.62 0.10 9.70
C ILE A 150 -6.97 0.33 11.18
N ALA A 151 -8.13 0.90 11.51
CA ALA A 151 -8.50 1.13 12.93
C ALA A 151 -8.53 -0.19 13.73
N LYS A 152 -8.99 -1.29 13.12
CA LYS A 152 -8.95 -2.63 13.72
C LYS A 152 -7.52 -3.13 13.93
N ALA A 153 -6.64 -2.95 12.95
CA ALA A 153 -5.23 -3.35 13.05
C ALA A 153 -4.52 -2.61 14.19
N TYR A 154 -4.77 -1.31 14.33
CA TYR A 154 -4.19 -0.47 15.39
C TYR A 154 -4.89 -0.63 16.76
N GLY A 155 -6.14 -1.10 16.78
CA GLY A 155 -6.95 -1.21 18.00
C GLY A 155 -7.40 0.14 18.59
N ARG A 156 -7.32 1.21 17.81
CA ARG A 156 -7.61 2.60 18.22
C ARG A 156 -7.95 3.46 17.00
N GLN A 157 -8.55 4.62 17.25
CA GLN A 157 -8.92 5.59 16.20
C GLN A 157 -7.88 6.70 15.99
N THR A 158 -6.79 6.69 16.76
CA THR A 158 -5.71 7.66 16.58
C THR A 158 -4.38 6.93 16.53
N ALA A 159 -3.54 7.26 15.55
CA ALA A 159 -2.20 6.71 15.40
C ALA A 159 -1.16 7.81 15.15
N PHE A 160 0.12 7.46 15.29
CA PHE A 160 1.25 8.32 14.94
C PHE A 160 2.15 7.53 14.03
N GLU A 161 2.36 8.01 12.81
CA GLU A 161 3.11 7.29 11.79
C GLU A 161 4.11 8.18 11.06
N GLY A 162 5.19 7.54 10.60
CA GLY A 162 6.26 8.19 9.86
C GLY A 162 5.93 8.33 8.38
N TYR A 163 6.32 9.46 7.80
CA TYR A 163 6.15 9.75 6.38
C TYR A 163 7.47 9.91 5.65
N HIS A 164 7.47 9.56 4.37
CA HIS A 164 8.51 9.94 3.42
C HIS A 164 7.90 10.07 2.03
N CYS A 165 6.94 10.99 1.86
CA CYS A 165 6.22 11.17 0.61
C CYS A 165 6.14 12.64 0.21
N ARG A 166 6.27 12.88 -1.10
CA ARG A 166 6.23 14.22 -1.70
C ARG A 166 5.00 14.47 -2.54
N PHE A 167 4.23 13.41 -2.85
CA PHE A 167 3.02 13.45 -3.67
C PHE A 167 1.86 12.81 -2.93
N GLY A 168 0.66 13.31 -3.15
CA GLY A 168 -0.60 12.77 -2.64
C GLY A 168 -1.72 12.94 -3.66
N VAL A 169 -2.94 12.55 -3.29
CA VAL A 169 -4.11 12.74 -4.16
C VAL A 169 -4.36 14.23 -4.36
N ASN A 170 -4.55 14.63 -5.62
CA ASN A 170 -4.94 15.98 -5.95
C ASN A 170 -6.35 16.26 -5.39
N PRO A 171 -6.52 17.30 -4.55
CA PRO A 171 -7.81 17.62 -3.92
C PRO A 171 -8.96 17.81 -4.91
N ASP A 172 -8.69 18.26 -6.13
CA ASP A 172 -9.70 18.49 -7.16
C ASP A 172 -10.39 17.19 -7.61
N PHE A 173 -9.70 16.05 -7.49
CA PHE A 173 -10.21 14.74 -7.88
C PHE A 173 -10.58 13.84 -6.69
N GLU A 174 -10.21 14.21 -5.47
CA GLU A 174 -10.38 13.36 -4.28
C GLU A 174 -11.84 12.97 -4.05
N LYS A 175 -12.76 13.94 -4.11
CA LYS A 175 -14.18 13.68 -3.86
C LYS A 175 -14.75 12.63 -4.81
N ASP A 176 -14.42 12.73 -6.09
CA ASP A 176 -14.91 11.81 -7.11
C ASP A 176 -14.21 10.44 -6.98
N LEU A 177 -12.90 10.42 -6.70
CA LEU A 177 -12.13 9.19 -6.45
C LEU A 177 -12.73 8.36 -5.31
N LEU A 178 -13.20 9.04 -4.26
CA LEU A 178 -13.76 8.41 -3.05
C LEU A 178 -15.29 8.23 -3.09
N SER A 179 -15.93 8.47 -4.23
CA SER A 179 -17.39 8.44 -4.36
C SER A 179 -18.00 7.03 -4.48
N GLN A 180 -17.15 6.01 -4.62
CA GLN A 180 -17.57 4.62 -4.85
C GLN A 180 -17.02 3.68 -3.75
N ARG A 181 -16.47 2.53 -4.13
CA ARG A 181 -16.04 1.48 -3.19
C ARG A 181 -14.70 1.79 -2.53
N LEU A 182 -13.86 2.60 -3.18
CA LEU A 182 -12.64 3.12 -2.58
C LEU A 182 -13.02 4.27 -1.64
N HIS A 183 -12.68 4.18 -0.36
CA HIS A 183 -13.04 5.19 0.63
C HIS A 183 -11.84 5.57 1.50
N ALA A 184 -11.82 6.82 1.95
CA ALA A 184 -10.84 7.30 2.91
C ALA A 184 -11.05 6.59 4.24
N VAL A 185 -9.95 6.17 4.88
CA VAL A 185 -9.99 5.53 6.22
C VAL A 185 -8.96 6.10 7.19
N ALA A 186 -8.07 6.97 6.71
CA ALA A 186 -7.23 7.77 7.56
C ALA A 186 -7.06 9.18 6.99
N ARG A 187 -7.15 10.18 7.87
CA ARG A 187 -6.84 11.58 7.60
C ARG A 187 -5.89 12.12 8.66
N ASP A 188 -5.10 13.13 8.32
CA ASP A 188 -4.27 13.82 9.29
C ASP A 188 -5.04 14.92 10.03
N SER A 189 -4.32 15.72 10.83
CA SER A 189 -4.88 16.84 11.59
C SER A 189 -5.43 17.98 10.72
N ALA A 190 -4.96 18.12 9.48
CA ALA A 190 -5.46 19.09 8.51
C ALA A 190 -6.69 18.57 7.75
N GLY A 191 -7.02 17.28 7.90
CA GLY A 191 -8.09 16.61 7.19
C GLY A 191 -7.68 16.05 5.83
N ASP A 192 -6.39 16.08 5.49
CA ASP A 192 -5.90 15.56 4.22
C ASP A 192 -5.96 14.02 4.21
N LEU A 193 -6.18 13.45 3.03
CA LEU A 193 -6.20 11.99 2.84
C LEU A 193 -4.82 11.36 3.13
N ARG A 194 -4.81 10.32 3.97
CA ARG A 194 -3.60 9.57 4.34
C ARG A 194 -3.71 8.07 4.16
N ALA A 195 -4.92 7.51 4.07
CA ALA A 195 -5.11 6.11 3.69
C ALA A 195 -6.49 5.85 3.07
N VAL A 196 -6.54 4.83 2.22
CA VAL A 196 -7.77 4.32 1.61
C VAL A 196 -7.91 2.81 1.81
N GLU A 197 -9.16 2.36 1.82
CA GLU A 197 -9.56 0.95 1.78
C GLU A 197 -10.53 0.73 0.62
N LEU A 198 -10.53 -0.50 0.07
CA LEU A 198 -11.53 -0.92 -0.91
C LEU A 198 -12.62 -1.77 -0.25
N GLN A 199 -13.86 -1.30 -0.36
CA GLN A 199 -15.03 -1.99 0.17
C GLN A 199 -15.22 -3.39 -0.45
N ASP A 200 -15.61 -4.36 0.39
CA ASP A 200 -15.81 -5.79 0.12
C ASP A 200 -14.60 -6.58 -0.40
N HIS A 201 -13.40 -5.99 -0.36
CA HIS A 201 -12.16 -6.71 -0.55
C HIS A 201 -11.68 -7.29 0.79
N PRO A 202 -11.14 -8.54 0.85
CA PRO A 202 -10.75 -9.15 2.14
C PRO A 202 -9.70 -8.34 2.90
N PHE A 203 -8.73 -7.77 2.17
CA PHE A 203 -7.77 -6.79 2.68
C PHE A 203 -7.18 -6.03 1.50
N PHE A 204 -7.63 -4.81 1.24
CA PHE A 204 -6.99 -3.91 0.27
C PHE A 204 -6.82 -2.57 0.97
N VAL A 205 -5.62 -2.36 1.48
CA VAL A 205 -5.28 -1.17 2.26
C VAL A 205 -4.14 -0.47 1.57
N ALA A 206 -4.27 0.85 1.41
CA ALA A 206 -3.17 1.65 0.93
C ALA A 206 -2.99 2.89 1.81
N THR A 207 -1.74 3.17 2.20
CA THR A 207 -1.38 4.24 3.12
C THR A 207 -0.31 5.14 2.52
N LEU A 208 -0.46 6.44 2.69
CA LEU A 208 0.60 7.38 2.34
C LEU A 208 1.75 7.28 3.34
N PHE A 209 1.47 7.07 4.62
CA PHE A 209 2.49 6.80 5.64
C PHE A 209 3.16 5.43 5.44
N GLN A 210 4.32 5.25 6.08
CA GLN A 210 5.19 4.08 5.96
C GLN A 210 5.27 3.31 7.29
N PRO A 211 4.25 2.50 7.65
CA PRO A 211 4.22 1.78 8.94
C PRO A 211 5.40 0.82 9.11
N GLU A 212 5.99 0.32 8.03
CA GLU A 212 7.17 -0.55 8.04
C GLU A 212 8.34 0.03 8.82
N ARG A 213 8.49 1.35 8.89
CA ARG A 213 9.65 2.02 9.50
C ARG A 213 9.76 1.73 10.99
N ALA A 214 8.64 1.49 11.68
CA ALA A 214 8.63 1.13 13.09
C ALA A 214 9.43 -0.17 13.38
N ALA A 215 9.59 -1.04 12.38
CA ALA A 215 10.37 -2.26 12.50
C ALA A 215 11.87 -2.01 12.71
N LEU A 216 12.40 -0.87 12.26
CA LEU A 216 13.80 -0.47 12.51
C LEU A 216 14.06 -0.16 14.00
N GLU A 217 13.01 0.14 14.75
CA GLU A 217 13.05 0.31 16.21
C GLU A 217 12.66 -0.99 16.96
N GLY A 218 12.53 -2.11 16.25
CA GLY A 218 12.12 -3.39 16.82
C GLY A 218 10.63 -3.49 17.18
N ARG A 219 9.80 -2.53 16.75
CA ARG A 219 8.35 -2.55 16.98
C ARG A 219 7.64 -3.26 15.83
N VAL A 220 6.70 -4.16 16.12
CA VAL A 220 5.90 -4.80 15.07
C VAL A 220 4.88 -3.80 14.52
N PRO A 221 4.91 -3.48 13.21
CA PRO A 221 3.93 -2.56 12.64
C PRO A 221 2.52 -3.20 12.65
N PRO A 222 1.51 -2.57 13.29
CA PRO A 222 0.19 -3.17 13.43
C PRO A 222 -0.46 -3.53 12.09
N LEU A 223 -0.30 -2.67 11.08
CA LEU A 223 -0.86 -2.90 9.75
C LEU A 223 -0.18 -4.06 9.00
N VAL A 224 1.14 -4.22 9.16
CA VAL A 224 1.89 -5.34 8.55
C VAL A 224 1.50 -6.66 9.22
N ARG A 225 1.29 -6.67 10.54
CA ARG A 225 0.74 -7.83 11.26
C ARG A 225 -0.64 -8.21 10.71
N ALA A 226 -1.55 -7.25 10.57
CA ALA A 226 -2.89 -7.50 10.03
C ALA A 226 -2.84 -8.03 8.59
N PHE A 227 -1.95 -7.50 7.76
CA PHE A 227 -1.72 -7.99 6.39
C PHE A 227 -1.30 -9.47 6.39
N VAL A 228 -0.32 -9.85 7.22
CA VAL A 228 0.14 -11.25 7.35
C VAL A 228 -0.98 -12.18 7.85
N GLU A 229 -1.76 -11.75 8.86
CA GLU A 229 -2.89 -12.52 9.39
C GLU A 229 -3.95 -12.80 8.32
N VAL A 230 -4.17 -11.86 7.39
CA VAL A 230 -5.15 -12.06 6.30
C VAL A 230 -4.58 -12.92 5.18
N CYS A 231 -3.28 -12.79 4.84
CA CYS A 231 -2.60 -13.70 3.91
C CYS A 231 -2.67 -15.16 4.37
N ALA A 232 -2.64 -15.40 5.68
CA ALA A 232 -2.72 -16.75 6.24
C ALA A 232 -4.12 -17.40 6.15
N ARG A 233 -5.18 -16.62 5.87
CA ARG A 233 -6.54 -17.15 5.78
C ARG A 233 -6.68 -17.87 4.44
N LYS A 234 -6.96 -19.18 4.49
CA LYS A 234 -7.36 -19.92 3.28
C LYS A 234 -8.59 -19.22 2.70
N MET A 235 -8.44 -18.64 1.52
CA MET A 235 -9.56 -18.10 0.77
C MET A 235 -10.34 -19.28 0.23
N SER A 236 -11.42 -19.63 0.94
CA SER A 236 -12.41 -20.64 0.55
C SER A 236 -13.25 -20.17 -0.64
#